data_AF-A0A969SUM5-F1
#
_entry.id   AF-A0A969SUM5-F1
#
_cell.length_a   1.000
_cell.length_b   1.000
_cell.length_c   1.000
_cell.angle_alpha   90.00
_cell.angle_beta   90.00
_cell.angle_gamma   90.00
#
_symmetry.space_group_name_H-M   'P 1'
#
loop_
_entity.id
_entity.type
_entity.pdbx_description
1 polymer ?
#
loop_
_entity_poly.entity_id
_entity_poly.type
_entity_poly.pdbx_seq_one_letter_code
_entity_poly.pdbx_strand_id
1 'polypeptide(L)'
;MRNSSVMDKQQLQAYVGLIEQLLSCPQGQEGEVLEAKAELVNAEFLEVMEQYVAHLERHGSGNAQWLRGVAAQLAQAAKLKTASASALEDAAQFLLQTLQLVYESKGNPQQIYPCGHSSRHD
;
A
#
# COMPACT_ATOMS: atom_id res chain seq x y z
N MET A 1 -1.30 22.46 14.19
CA MET A 1 -0.11 22.78 13.38
C MET A 1 0.32 21.49 12.70
N ARG A 2 0.06 21.34 11.40
CA ARG A 2 0.38 20.13 10.63
C ARG A 2 1.74 20.38 10.00
N ASN A 3 2.80 19.85 10.62
CA ASN A 3 4.15 20.08 10.13
C ASN A 3 4.41 19.13 8.96
N SER A 4 4.29 19.69 7.76
CA SER A 4 4.67 19.06 6.51
C SER A 4 6.20 19.14 6.33
N SER A 5 6.79 18.03 5.88
CA SER A 5 7.92 18.02 4.93
C SER A 5 9.36 18.25 5.43
N VAL A 6 9.77 17.65 6.55
CA VAL A 6 11.20 17.32 6.72
C VAL A 6 11.28 15.95 7.37
N MET A 7 11.91 14.98 6.70
CA MET A 7 12.37 13.74 7.32
C MET A 7 13.10 14.10 8.61
N ASP A 8 12.44 13.87 9.76
CA ASP A 8 13.05 14.20 11.03
C ASP A 8 14.16 13.18 11.28
N LYS A 9 15.33 13.63 11.75
CA LYS A 9 16.45 12.73 12.05
C LYS A 9 16.03 11.62 13.00
N GLN A 10 15.10 11.92 13.91
CA GLN A 10 14.52 10.99 14.85
C GLN A 10 13.62 9.96 14.15
N GLN A 11 12.96 10.33 13.06
CA GLN A 11 12.15 9.44 12.22
C GLN A 11 13.04 8.50 11.40
N LEU A 12 14.09 9.03 10.76
CA LEU A 12 15.09 8.21 10.07
C LEU A 12 15.77 7.24 11.04
N GLN A 13 16.10 7.69 12.25
CA GLN A 13 16.71 6.84 13.28
C GLN A 13 15.72 5.77 13.77
N ALA A 14 14.43 6.08 13.85
CA ALA A 14 13.40 5.09 14.13
C ALA A 14 13.28 4.04 13.01
N TYR A 15 13.37 4.46 11.73
CA TYR A 15 13.38 3.54 10.59
C TYR A 15 14.59 2.62 10.58
N VAL A 16 15.79 3.17 10.74
CA VAL A 16 17.02 2.38 10.81
C VAL A 16 16.98 1.44 12.02
N GLY A 17 16.57 1.92 13.19
CA GLY A 17 16.44 1.10 14.39
C GLY A 17 15.39 -0.01 14.27
N LEU A 18 14.34 0.20 13.46
CA LEU A 18 13.36 -0.84 13.14
C LEU A 18 13.97 -1.91 12.23
N ILE A 19 14.71 -1.50 11.19
CA ILE A 19 15.40 -2.41 10.28
C ILE A 19 16.43 -3.25 11.04
N GLU A 20 17.23 -2.64 11.92
CA GLU A 20 18.21 -3.37 12.72
C GLU A 20 17.57 -4.34 13.72
N GLN A 21 16.43 -3.97 14.33
CA GLN A 21 15.65 -4.88 15.17
C GLN A 21 15.08 -6.06 14.38
N LEU A 22 14.61 -5.82 13.14
CA LEU A 22 14.15 -6.87 12.24
C LEU A 22 15.29 -7.82 11.86
N LEU A 23 16.48 -7.30 11.59
CA LEU A 23 17.67 -8.08 11.24
C LEU A 23 18.27 -8.85 12.42
N SER A 24 18.09 -8.34 13.66
CA SER A 24 18.59 -8.96 14.89
C SER A 24 17.55 -9.82 15.61
N CYS A 25 16.28 -9.75 15.21
CA CYS A 25 15.22 -10.57 15.79
C CYS A 25 15.38 -12.04 15.38
N PRO A 26 15.22 -12.99 16.31
CA PRO A 26 15.05 -14.38 15.96
C PRO A 26 13.72 -14.60 15.22
N GLN A 27 13.71 -15.52 14.25
CA GLN A 27 12.51 -15.86 13.47
C GLN A 27 11.27 -16.05 14.35
N GLY A 28 10.23 -15.26 14.10
CA GLY A 28 8.92 -15.34 14.73
C GLY A 28 8.44 -14.04 15.40
N GLN A 29 9.33 -13.07 15.62
CA GLN A 29 8.99 -11.79 16.26
C GLN A 29 8.93 -10.61 15.28
N GLU A 30 9.39 -10.81 14.04
CA GLU A 30 9.43 -9.75 13.03
C GLU A 30 8.03 -9.20 12.72
N GLY A 31 7.03 -10.09 12.63
CA GLY A 31 5.64 -9.70 12.37
C GLY A 31 5.07 -8.80 13.46
N GLU A 32 5.31 -9.12 14.73
CA GLU A 32 4.82 -8.36 15.87
C GLU A 32 5.48 -6.97 15.96
N VAL A 33 6.78 -6.90 15.65
CA VAL A 33 7.54 -5.63 15.55
C VAL A 33 7.02 -4.77 14.39
N LEU A 34 6.78 -5.38 13.23
CA LEU A 34 6.21 -4.71 12.05
C LEU A 34 4.78 -4.23 12.29
N GLU A 35 3.94 -5.00 12.97
CA GLU A 35 2.58 -4.59 13.34
C GLU A 35 2.59 -3.46 14.37
N ALA A 36 3.40 -3.58 15.43
CA ALA A 36 3.53 -2.54 16.46
C ALA A 36 4.06 -1.21 15.90
N LYS A 37 4.74 -1.25 14.75
CA LYS A 37 5.28 -0.10 14.04
C LYS A 37 4.66 0.08 12.66
N ALA A 38 3.45 -0.44 12.43
CA ALA A 38 2.77 -0.31 11.15
C ALA A 38 2.53 1.15 10.74
N GLU A 39 2.46 2.07 11.71
CA GLU A 39 2.40 3.52 11.47
C GLU A 39 3.69 4.09 10.83
N LEU A 40 4.84 3.45 11.10
CA LEU A 40 6.13 3.80 10.53
C LEU A 40 6.33 3.14 9.16
N VAL A 41 5.59 2.09 8.84
CA VAL A 41 5.66 1.39 7.54
C VAL A 41 4.93 2.21 6.48
N ASN A 42 5.61 3.20 5.93
CA ASN A 42 5.15 4.08 4.87
C ASN A 42 6.05 3.98 3.62
N ALA A 43 5.71 4.75 2.57
CA ALA A 43 6.52 4.78 1.35
C ALA A 43 7.98 5.22 1.60
N GLU A 44 8.20 6.20 2.49
CA GLU A 44 9.55 6.64 2.89
C GLU A 44 10.34 5.53 3.58
N PHE A 45 9.70 4.73 4.45
CA PHE A 45 10.35 3.57 5.07
C PHE A 45 10.77 2.51 4.05
N LEU A 46 9.96 2.27 3.02
CA LEU A 46 10.30 1.38 1.91
C LEU A 46 11.54 1.88 1.15
N GLU A 47 11.64 3.18 0.86
CA GLU A 47 12.82 3.78 0.22
C GLU A 47 14.09 3.63 1.08
N VAL A 48 13.99 3.87 2.39
CA VAL A 48 15.10 3.67 3.33
C VAL A 48 15.52 2.20 3.38
N MET A 49 14.54 1.29 3.36
CA MET A 49 14.80 -0.16 3.38
C MET A 49 15.54 -0.61 2.11
N GLU A 50 15.18 -0.11 0.92
CA GLU A 50 15.91 -0.41 -0.32
C GLU A 50 17.35 0.10 -0.29
N GLN A 51 17.59 1.30 0.25
CA GLN A 51 18.95 1.80 0.42
C GLN A 51 19.77 0.94 1.39
N TYR A 52 19.14 0.43 2.45
CA TYR A 52 19.77 -0.47 3.40
C TYR A 52 20.06 -1.85 2.79
N VAL A 53 19.15 -2.39 1.98
CA VAL A 53 19.37 -3.61 1.19
C VAL A 53 20.60 -3.44 0.29
N ALA A 54 20.68 -2.35 -0.47
CA ALA A 54 21.82 -2.09 -1.35
C ALA A 54 23.15 -1.97 -0.59
N HIS A 55 23.11 -1.45 0.65
CA HIS A 55 24.26 -1.41 1.54
C HIS A 55 24.67 -2.81 2.01
N LEU A 56 23.70 -3.64 2.44
CA LEU A 56 23.93 -5.02 2.86
C LEU A 56 24.43 -5.92 1.72
N GLU A 57 23.91 -5.74 0.50
CA GLU A 57 24.38 -6.46 -0.69
C GLU A 57 25.84 -6.15 -1.01
N ARG A 58 26.24 -4.87 -0.90
CA ARG A 58 27.66 -4.48 -1.05
C ARG A 58 28.57 -5.10 0.01
N HIS A 59 28.05 -5.33 1.21
CA HIS A 59 28.76 -6.01 2.30
C HIS A 59 28.69 -7.54 2.23
N GLY A 60 27.96 -8.12 1.26
CA GLY A 60 27.81 -9.57 1.12
C GLY A 60 27.01 -10.21 2.25
N SER A 61 26.13 -9.45 2.93
CA SER A 61 25.32 -9.98 4.02
C SER A 61 24.15 -10.80 3.47
N GLY A 62 24.00 -12.05 3.93
CA GLY A 62 22.86 -12.91 3.58
C GLY A 62 21.51 -12.33 3.98
N ASN A 63 21.50 -11.39 4.92
CA ASN A 63 20.28 -10.71 5.35
C ASN A 63 19.73 -9.73 4.30
N ALA A 64 20.51 -9.37 3.27
CA ALA A 64 20.05 -8.49 2.21
C ALA A 64 18.89 -9.08 1.41
N GLN A 65 18.98 -10.37 1.06
CA GLN A 65 17.90 -11.07 0.34
C GLN A 65 16.63 -11.19 1.19
N TRP A 66 16.80 -11.47 2.48
CA TRP A 66 15.69 -11.52 3.43
C TRP A 66 15.01 -10.16 3.55
N LEU A 67 15.78 -9.08 3.77
CA LEU A 67 15.26 -7.72 3.90
C LEU A 67 14.56 -7.24 2.62
N ARG A 68 15.10 -7.59 1.44
CA ARG A 68 14.43 -7.35 0.15
C ARG A 68 13.08 -8.07 0.06
N GLY A 69 13.01 -9.31 0.54
CA GLY A 69 11.76 -10.08 0.60
C GLY A 69 10.72 -9.46 1.52
N VAL A 70 11.15 -8.90 2.65
CA VAL A 70 10.27 -8.14 3.56
C VAL A 70 9.78 -6.84 2.89
N ALA A 71 10.68 -6.06 2.28
CA ALA A 71 10.32 -4.84 1.56
C ALA A 71 9.28 -5.10 0.47
N ALA A 72 9.47 -6.15 -0.33
CA ALA A 72 8.54 -6.52 -1.40
C ALA A 72 7.16 -6.94 -0.87
N GLN A 73 7.09 -7.61 0.28
CA GLN A 73 5.82 -7.96 0.93
C GLN A 73 5.09 -6.71 1.44
N LEU A 74 5.82 -5.78 2.08
CA LEU A 74 5.25 -4.53 2.57
C LEU A 74 4.72 -3.66 1.41
N ALA A 75 5.47 -3.56 0.31
CA ALA A 75 5.04 -2.85 -0.89
C ALA A 75 3.76 -3.45 -1.49
N GLN A 76 3.66 -4.79 -1.54
CA GLN A 76 2.46 -5.49 -2.00
C GLN A 76 1.27 -5.26 -1.06
N ALA A 77 1.48 -5.33 0.25
CA ALA A 77 0.43 -5.06 1.24
C ALA A 77 -0.09 -3.61 1.14
N ALA A 78 0.81 -2.63 0.98
CA ALA A 78 0.44 -1.24 0.76
C ALA A 78 -0.37 -1.06 -0.53
N LYS A 79 0.01 -1.74 -1.61
CA LYS A 79 -0.70 -1.72 -2.90
C LYS A 79 -2.08 -2.37 -2.81
N LEU A 80 -2.23 -3.47 -2.07
CA LEU A 80 -3.52 -4.11 -1.83
C LEU A 80 -4.44 -3.23 -0.97
N LYS A 81 -3.90 -2.53 0.03
CA LYS A 81 -4.66 -1.61 0.87
C LYS A 81 -5.19 -0.40 0.10
N THR A 82 -4.37 0.14 -0.81
CA THR A 82 -4.77 1.24 -1.71
C THR A 82 -5.71 0.77 -2.80
N ALA A 83 -5.47 -0.39 -3.41
CA ALA A 83 -6.38 -1.00 -4.39
C ALA A 83 -7.74 -1.31 -3.76
N SER A 84 -7.79 -1.76 -2.51
CA SER A 84 -9.04 -2.01 -1.78
C SER A 84 -9.78 -0.71 -1.46
N ALA A 85 -9.06 0.35 -1.06
CA ALA A 85 -9.68 1.66 -0.84
C ALA A 85 -10.22 2.25 -2.14
N SER A 86 -9.44 2.23 -3.24
CA SER A 86 -9.89 2.72 -4.54
C SER A 86 -10.96 1.85 -5.18
N ALA A 87 -10.92 0.52 -4.98
CA ALA A 87 -11.95 -0.39 -5.47
C ALA A 87 -13.25 -0.26 -4.68
N LEU A 88 -13.18 0.01 -3.36
CA LEU A 88 -14.37 0.37 -2.57
C LEU A 88 -14.93 1.73 -3.00
N GLU A 89 -14.07 2.70 -3.32
CA GLU A 89 -14.48 4.04 -3.74
C GLU A 89 -15.11 4.03 -5.14
N ASP A 90 -14.53 3.27 -6.08
CA ASP A 90 -15.09 3.03 -7.41
C ASP A 90 -16.41 2.24 -7.33
N ALA A 91 -16.45 1.17 -6.52
CA ALA A 91 -17.68 0.43 -6.28
C ALA A 91 -18.77 1.28 -5.61
N ALA A 92 -18.41 2.18 -4.68
CA ALA A 92 -19.32 3.10 -4.03
C ALA A 92 -19.84 4.19 -4.99
N GLN A 93 -18.98 4.73 -5.86
CA GLN A 93 -19.38 5.66 -6.91
C GLN A 93 -20.32 4.99 -7.91
N PHE A 94 -20.02 3.77 -8.34
CA PHE A 94 -20.90 2.98 -9.19
C PHE A 94 -22.25 2.71 -8.52
N LEU A 95 -22.27 2.34 -7.24
CA LEU A 95 -23.51 2.08 -6.50
C LEU A 95 -24.36 3.34 -6.38
N LEU A 96 -23.75 4.49 -6.07
CA LEU A 96 -24.44 5.78 -5.98
C LEU A 96 -24.97 6.22 -7.33
N GLN A 97 -24.19 6.08 -8.41
CA GLN A 97 -24.64 6.36 -9.78
C GLN A 97 -25.82 5.46 -10.17
N THR A 98 -25.76 4.17 -9.84
CA THR A 98 -26.84 3.21 -10.13
C THR A 98 -28.10 3.57 -9.35
N LEU A 99 -27.97 3.89 -8.06
CA LEU A 99 -29.09 4.30 -7.20
C LEU A 99 -29.71 5.62 -7.68
N GLN A 100 -28.90 6.62 -8.06
CA GLN A 100 -29.39 7.88 -8.61
C GLN A 100 -30.11 7.68 -9.94
N LEU A 101 -29.57 6.85 -10.83
CA LEU A 101 -30.20 6.54 -12.12
C LEU A 101 -31.55 5.84 -11.93
N VAL A 102 -31.67 4.90 -10.99
CA VAL A 102 -32.93 4.22 -10.65
C VAL A 102 -33.96 5.20 -10.08
N TYR A 103 -33.52 6.13 -9.23
CA TYR A 103 -34.36 7.15 -8.59
C TYR A 103 -34.86 8.20 -9.59
N GLU A 104 -33.98 8.74 -10.43
CA GLU A 104 -34.33 9.73 -11.47
C GLU A 104 -35.15 9.11 -12.60
N SER A 105 -34.89 7.85 -12.96
CA SER A 105 -35.65 7.15 -14.00
C SER A 105 -37.04 6.69 -13.54
N LYS A 106 -37.51 7.08 -12.33
CA LYS A 106 -38.82 6.71 -11.73
C LYS A 106 -39.14 5.22 -11.86
N GLY A 107 -38.16 4.36 -11.64
CA GLY A 107 -38.37 2.91 -11.70
C GLY A 107 -38.73 2.39 -13.10
N ASN A 108 -38.26 3.03 -14.17
CA ASN A 108 -38.43 2.54 -15.54
C ASN A 108 -37.26 1.60 -15.90
N PRO A 109 -37.45 0.26 -15.90
CA PRO A 109 -36.35 -0.71 -16.00
C PRO A 109 -35.69 -0.78 -17.39
N GLN A 110 -36.22 -0.07 -18.38
CA GLN A 110 -35.72 -0.07 -19.76
C GLN A 110 -34.56 0.91 -20.01
N GLN A 111 -34.25 1.83 -19.07
CA GLN A 111 -33.11 2.75 -19.19
C GLN A 111 -31.92 2.41 -18.27
N ILE A 112 -32.10 1.44 -17.37
CA ILE A 112 -31.13 1.14 -16.30
C ILE A 112 -30.01 0.19 -16.77
N TYR A 113 -30.09 -0.33 -18.01
CA TYR A 113 -29.05 -1.17 -18.60
C TYR A 113 -28.57 -0.61 -19.94
N PRO A 114 -27.32 -0.10 -20.05
CA PRO A 114 -26.60 -0.09 -21.30
C PRO A 114 -26.00 -1.49 -21.52
N CYS A 115 -26.84 -2.50 -21.77
CA CYS A 115 -26.36 -3.76 -22.32
C CYS A 115 -26.31 -3.63 -23.84
N GLY A 116 -25.14 -3.32 -24.39
CA GLY A 116 -24.93 -3.21 -25.82
C GLY A 116 -23.53 -2.75 -26.18
N HIS A 117 -22.53 -3.61 -26.00
CA HIS A 117 -21.25 -3.51 -26.68
C HIS A 117 -21.52 -3.59 -28.20
N SER A 118 -21.56 -2.45 -28.90
CA SER A 118 -21.48 -2.39 -30.36
C SER A 118 -21.19 -0.97 -30.83
N SER A 119 -19.91 -0.68 -31.04
CA SER A 119 -19.50 0.11 -32.20
C SER A 119 -18.10 -0.35 -32.61
N ARG A 120 -18.11 -1.28 -33.56
CA ARG A 120 -17.07 -1.42 -34.57
C ARG A 120 -16.84 -0.05 -35.22
N HIS A 121 -15.60 0.39 -35.24
CA HIS A 121 -15.03 1.51 -36.00
C HIS A 121 -13.60 1.01 -36.28
N ASP A 122 -13.11 0.76 -37.48
CA ASP A 122 -13.47 1.00 -38.88
C ASP A 122 -13.13 -0.30 -39.66
#